data_AF-A0A0A7G239-F1
#
_entry.id   AF-A0A0A7G239-F1
#
_cell.length_a   1.000
_cell.length_b   1.000
_cell.length_c   1.000
_cell.angle_alpha   90.00
_cell.angle_beta   90.00
_cell.angle_gamma   90.00
#
_symmetry.space_group_name_H-M   'P 1'
#
loop_
_entity.id
_entity.type
_entity.pdbx_description
1 polymer ?
#
loop_
_entity_poly.entity_id
_entity_poly.type
_entity_poly.pdbx_seq_one_letter_code
_entity_poly.pdbx_strand_id
1 'polypeptide(L)'
;MSKNMILAEAIIISRYSDIILGILQRHKELSINKVLVFSFLIKKNTFTIKEVYSVKNSRDIMLKCISKLSGAFQDYCNDIEYIFKAIHLLIKNGDLIFENQQIKYVSKSNKSTFVEEKFIEKCINESKKMTDRQFLKEVINNV
;
A
#
# COMPACT_ATOMS: atom_id res chain seq x y z
N MET A 1 23.78 3.99 -14.37
CA MET A 1 22.56 3.21 -14.67
C MET A 1 22.30 3.23 -16.15
N SER A 2 21.87 2.12 -16.75
CA SER A 2 21.45 2.14 -18.16
C SER A 2 20.13 2.89 -18.31
N LYS A 3 19.88 3.48 -19.49
CA LYS A 3 18.62 4.19 -19.79
C LYS A 3 17.38 3.32 -19.51
N ASN A 4 17.46 2.03 -19.81
CA ASN A 4 16.38 1.09 -19.60
C ASN A 4 16.08 0.84 -18.11
N MET A 5 17.10 0.84 -17.25
CA MET A 5 16.92 0.72 -15.80
C MET A 5 16.19 1.92 -15.21
N ILE A 6 16.55 3.13 -15.64
CA ILE A 6 15.89 4.37 -15.18
C ILE A 6 14.41 4.38 -15.60
N LEU A 7 14.12 3.95 -16.83
CA LEU A 7 12.73 3.86 -17.33
C LEU A 7 11.93 2.82 -16.54
N ALA A 8 12.49 1.64 -16.28
CA ALA A 8 11.83 0.60 -15.50
C ALA A 8 11.53 1.07 -14.08
N GLU A 9 12.49 1.71 -13.42
CA GLU A 9 12.32 2.30 -12.10
C GLU A 9 11.22 3.38 -12.09
N ALA A 10 11.23 4.29 -13.06
CA ALA A 10 10.21 5.32 -13.19
C ALA A 10 8.79 4.73 -13.35
N ILE A 11 8.64 3.64 -14.10
CA ILE A 11 7.35 2.93 -14.25
C ILE A 11 6.89 2.33 -12.92
N ILE A 12 7.79 1.68 -12.18
CA ILE A 12 7.46 1.07 -10.87
C ILE A 12 7.05 2.16 -9.87
N ILE A 13 7.82 3.24 -9.78
CA ILE A 13 7.54 4.37 -8.89
C ILE A 13 6.22 5.05 -9.27
N SER A 14 5.95 5.25 -10.56
CA SER A 14 4.70 5.83 -11.04
C SER A 14 3.50 4.97 -10.63
N ARG A 15 3.60 3.64 -10.78
CA ARG A 15 2.55 2.72 -10.34
C ARG A 15 2.30 2.79 -8.84
N TYR A 16 3.36 2.81 -8.02
CA TYR A 16 3.19 2.98 -6.58
C TYR A 16 2.62 4.34 -6.20
N SER A 17 2.98 5.40 -6.93
CA SER A 17 2.44 6.72 -6.70
C SER A 17 0.91 6.74 -6.89
N ASP A 18 0.42 6.10 -7.97
CA ASP A 18 -1.02 5.97 -8.22
C ASP A 18 -1.73 5.16 -7.12
N ILE A 19 -1.15 4.02 -6.71
CA ILE A 19 -1.68 3.19 -5.62
C ILE A 19 -1.77 3.97 -4.30
N ILE A 20 -0.68 4.63 -3.90
CA ILE A 20 -0.61 5.38 -2.63
C ILE A 20 -1.61 6.55 -2.64
N LEU A 21 -1.70 7.28 -3.76
CA LEU A 21 -2.72 8.32 -3.93
C LEU A 21 -4.13 7.75 -3.79
N GLY A 22 -4.42 6.62 -4.43
CA GLY A 22 -5.74 5.99 -4.36
C GLY A 22 -6.12 5.57 -2.94
N ILE A 23 -5.19 4.97 -2.19
CA ILE A 23 -5.37 4.66 -0.77
C ILE A 23 -5.69 5.95 0.01
N LEU A 24 -4.82 6.96 -0.07
CA LEU A 24 -4.91 8.13 0.79
C LEU A 24 -6.04 9.10 0.39
N GLN A 25 -6.46 9.11 -0.87
CA GLN A 25 -7.66 9.84 -1.30
C GLN A 25 -8.92 9.33 -0.63
N ARG A 26 -9.03 8.00 -0.48
CA ARG A 26 -10.17 7.33 0.16
C ARG A 26 -10.07 7.38 1.69
N HIS A 27 -8.90 7.06 2.23
CA HIS A 27 -8.70 6.86 3.68
C HIS A 27 -8.24 8.11 4.44
N LYS A 28 -7.87 9.19 3.73
CA LYS A 28 -7.35 10.48 4.20
C LYS A 28 -5.98 10.45 4.86
N GLU A 29 -5.78 9.52 5.79
CA GLU A 29 -4.52 9.35 6.49
C GLU A 29 -4.28 7.89 6.83
N LEU A 30 -3.01 7.52 6.88
CA LEU A 30 -2.59 6.18 7.26
C LEU A 30 -1.14 6.22 7.77
N SER A 31 -0.79 5.35 8.71
CA SER A 31 0.60 5.25 9.17
C SER A 31 1.51 4.71 8.06
N ILE A 32 2.78 5.09 8.11
CA ILE A 32 3.75 4.72 7.07
C ILE A 32 3.86 3.19 6.91
N ASN A 33 3.86 2.46 8.02
CA ASN A 33 3.93 0.99 8.02
C ASN A 33 2.77 0.35 7.28
N LYS A 34 1.55 0.86 7.48
CA LYS A 34 0.35 0.39 6.82
C LYS A 34 0.36 0.77 5.33
N VAL A 35 0.80 1.98 4.98
CA VAL A 35 0.94 2.39 3.57
C VAL A 35 1.91 1.48 2.83
N LEU A 36 3.07 1.13 3.42
CA LEU A 36 4.04 0.21 2.82
C LEU A 36 3.38 -1.15 2.50
N VAL A 37 2.76 -1.77 3.50
CA VAL A 37 2.18 -3.12 3.36
C VAL A 37 1.02 -3.13 2.36
N PHE A 38 0.07 -2.19 2.48
CA PHE A 38 -1.08 -2.16 1.58
C PHE A 38 -0.68 -1.79 0.15
N SER A 39 0.27 -0.89 -0.05
CA SER A 39 0.74 -0.54 -1.40
C SER A 39 1.38 -1.74 -2.09
N PHE A 40 2.19 -2.52 -1.36
CA PHE A 40 2.77 -3.76 -1.88
C PHE A 40 1.68 -4.81 -2.20
N LEU A 41 0.77 -5.07 -1.26
CA LEU A 41 -0.32 -6.04 -1.45
C LEU A 41 -1.21 -5.70 -2.64
N ILE A 42 -1.53 -4.43 -2.84
CA ILE A 42 -2.32 -3.96 -3.96
C ILE A 42 -1.58 -4.19 -5.28
N LYS A 43 -0.31 -3.77 -5.39
CA LYS A 43 0.50 -4.02 -6.59
C LYS A 43 0.57 -5.51 -6.89
N LYS A 44 0.78 -6.36 -5.89
CA LYS A 44 0.81 -7.83 -6.06
C LYS A 44 -0.53 -8.39 -6.52
N ASN A 45 -1.65 -7.94 -5.94
CA ASN A 45 -2.99 -8.42 -6.27
C ASN A 45 -3.46 -8.06 -7.69
N THR A 46 -2.90 -7.01 -8.33
CA THR A 46 -3.22 -6.70 -9.74
C THR A 46 -2.91 -7.85 -10.71
N PHE A 47 -2.17 -8.87 -10.29
CA PHE A 47 -1.83 -10.05 -11.10
C PHE A 47 -2.60 -11.33 -10.74
N THR A 48 -3.45 -11.33 -9.71
CA THR A 48 -4.24 -12.50 -9.31
C THR A 48 -5.64 -12.47 -9.94
N ILE A 49 -5.91 -13.40 -10.87
CA ILE A 49 -7.14 -13.49 -11.69
C ILE A 49 -8.40 -13.85 -10.87
N LYS A 50 -8.26 -14.34 -9.64
CA LYS A 50 -9.40 -14.65 -8.75
C LYS A 50 -9.15 -14.12 -7.34
N GLU A 51 -10.10 -13.33 -6.82
CA GLU A 51 -10.16 -13.00 -5.40
C GLU A 51 -10.37 -14.28 -4.58
N VAL A 52 -9.33 -14.74 -3.89
CA VAL A 52 -9.42 -15.90 -2.96
C VAL A 52 -10.35 -15.61 -1.78
N TYR A 53 -10.50 -14.33 -1.41
CA TYR A 53 -11.33 -13.88 -0.30
C TYR A 53 -12.31 -12.79 -0.74
N SER A 54 -13.59 -12.98 -0.43
CA SER A 54 -14.64 -11.98 -0.64
C SER A 54 -15.09 -11.34 0.68
N VAL A 55 -15.68 -10.15 0.58
CA VAL A 55 -16.21 -9.35 1.72
C VAL A 55 -17.21 -10.13 2.60
N LYS A 56 -17.83 -11.19 2.07
CA LYS A 56 -18.83 -12.01 2.76
C LYS A 56 -18.27 -12.77 3.98
N ASN A 57 -16.96 -13.04 4.03
CA ASN A 57 -16.31 -13.71 5.16
C ASN A 57 -15.47 -12.72 6.00
N SER A 58 -16.16 -11.89 6.80
CA SER A 58 -15.57 -10.83 7.61
C SER A 58 -14.74 -11.29 8.82
N ARG A 59 -14.90 -12.54 9.28
CA ARG A 59 -14.03 -13.10 10.34
C ARG A 59 -12.59 -13.15 9.83
N ASP A 60 -11.66 -12.68 10.65
CA ASP A 60 -10.21 -12.73 10.41
C ASP A 60 -9.76 -12.06 9.10
N ILE A 61 -10.46 -11.01 8.67
CA ILE A 61 -10.20 -10.35 7.39
C ILE A 61 -8.76 -9.80 7.30
N MET A 62 -8.21 -9.31 8.41
CA MET A 62 -6.83 -8.85 8.49
C MET A 62 -5.83 -9.99 8.31
N LEU A 63 -6.04 -11.12 8.99
CA LEU A 63 -5.19 -12.30 8.84
C LEU A 63 -5.23 -12.85 7.40
N LYS A 64 -6.40 -12.86 6.77
CA LYS A 64 -6.57 -13.23 5.35
C LYS A 64 -5.90 -12.26 4.39
N CYS A 65 -5.86 -10.98 4.74
CA CYS A 65 -5.16 -9.97 3.94
C CYS A 65 -3.65 -10.16 4.05
N ILE A 66 -3.16 -10.34 5.29
CA ILE A 66 -1.75 -10.52 5.59
C ILE A 66 -1.23 -11.86 5.04
N SER A 67 -2.02 -12.93 5.04
CA SER A 67 -1.61 -14.21 4.44
C SER A 67 -1.32 -14.12 2.93
N LYS A 68 -1.76 -13.06 2.25
CA LYS A 68 -1.35 -12.79 0.85
C LYS A 68 0.12 -12.35 0.75
N LEU A 69 0.74 -11.92 1.85
CA LEU A 69 2.17 -11.66 1.93
C LEU A 69 2.97 -12.95 2.01
N SER A 70 2.42 -14.03 2.55
CA SER A 70 3.14 -15.29 2.78
C SER A 70 3.90 -15.75 1.54
N GLY A 71 5.18 -16.05 1.71
CA GLY A 71 6.08 -16.45 0.62
C GLY A 71 6.55 -15.32 -0.30
N ALA A 72 6.22 -14.05 -0.02
CA ALA A 72 6.69 -12.89 -0.77
C ALA A 72 7.38 -11.84 0.13
N PHE A 73 7.94 -12.26 1.26
CA PHE A 73 8.69 -11.38 2.16
C PHE A 73 9.86 -10.70 1.44
N GLN A 74 10.63 -11.45 0.68
CA GLN A 74 11.79 -10.90 -0.02
C GLN A 74 11.37 -9.87 -1.07
N ASP A 75 10.30 -10.14 -1.82
CA ASP A 75 9.74 -9.19 -2.79
C ASP A 75 9.22 -7.94 -2.10
N TYR A 76 8.57 -8.09 -0.95
CA TYR A 76 8.14 -6.97 -0.12
C TYR A 76 9.33 -6.10 0.30
N CYS A 77 10.39 -6.72 0.84
CA CYS A 77 11.61 -6.01 1.23
C CYS A 77 12.27 -5.28 0.06
N ASN A 78 12.31 -5.91 -1.13
CA ASN A 78 12.85 -5.30 -2.34
C ASN A 78 12.00 -4.12 -2.82
N ASP A 79 10.67 -4.20 -2.66
CA ASP A 79 9.74 -3.19 -3.15
C ASP A 79 9.64 -1.95 -2.23
N ILE A 80 10.01 -2.07 -0.95
CA ILE A 80 9.98 -0.97 0.03
C ILE A 80 10.70 0.29 -0.49
N GLU A 81 11.85 0.14 -1.15
CA GLU A 81 12.61 1.28 -1.68
C GLU A 81 11.79 2.09 -2.69
N TYR A 82 11.10 1.41 -3.61
CA TYR A 82 10.27 2.07 -4.62
C TYR A 82 9.03 2.73 -4.00
N ILE A 83 8.44 2.10 -2.98
CA ILE A 83 7.30 2.68 -2.25
C ILE A 83 7.73 3.95 -1.52
N PHE A 84 8.89 3.96 -0.86
CA PHE A 84 9.43 5.18 -0.24
C PHE A 84 9.73 6.28 -1.26
N LYS A 85 10.33 5.94 -2.42
CA LYS A 85 10.55 6.91 -3.50
C LYS A 85 9.25 7.52 -3.99
N ALA A 86 8.19 6.71 -4.15
CA ALA A 86 6.87 7.20 -4.52
C ALA A 86 6.28 8.14 -3.46
N ILE A 87 6.31 7.76 -2.18
CA ILE A 87 5.87 8.64 -1.07
C ILE A 87 6.61 9.96 -1.10
N HIS A 88 7.94 9.91 -1.22
CA HIS A 88 8.78 11.10 -1.23
C HIS A 88 8.49 12.02 -2.42
N LEU A 89 8.27 11.48 -3.62
CA LEU A 89 7.87 12.26 -4.79
C LEU A 89 6.50 12.93 -4.59
N LEU A 90 5.53 12.20 -4.05
CA LEU A 90 4.19 12.75 -3.77
C LEU A 90 4.22 13.85 -2.70
N ILE A 91 5.10 13.73 -1.70
CA ILE A 91 5.33 14.81 -0.72
C ILE A 91 5.97 16.02 -1.39
N LYS A 92 7.02 15.82 -2.21
CA LYS A 92 7.66 16.91 -2.96
C LYS A 92 6.71 17.62 -3.93
N ASN A 93 5.75 16.89 -4.48
CA ASN A 93 4.73 17.44 -5.37
C ASN A 93 3.58 18.13 -4.61
N GLY A 94 3.56 18.07 -3.27
CA GLY A 94 2.52 18.69 -2.45
C GLY A 94 1.19 17.92 -2.40
N ASP A 95 1.14 16.70 -2.92
CA ASP A 95 -0.07 15.87 -2.84
C ASP A 95 -0.26 15.28 -1.43
N LEU A 96 0.86 14.98 -0.76
CA LEU A 96 0.92 14.36 0.57
C LEU A 96 1.75 15.18 1.56
N ILE A 97 1.48 14.99 2.85
CA ILE A 97 2.35 15.43 3.95
C ILE A 97 2.66 14.26 4.87
N PHE A 98 3.81 14.32 5.54
CA PHE A 98 4.20 13.36 6.56
C PHE A 98 4.31 14.08 7.91
N GLU A 99 3.43 13.72 8.85
CA GLU A 99 3.37 14.31 10.18
C GLU A 99 2.98 13.23 11.19
N ASN A 100 3.60 13.25 12.37
CA ASN A 100 3.27 12.33 13.47
C ASN A 100 3.26 10.85 13.05
N GLN A 101 4.22 10.43 12.22
CA GLN A 101 4.35 9.07 11.68
C GLN A 101 3.21 8.63 10.74
N GLN A 102 2.37 9.58 10.31
CA GLN A 102 1.28 9.36 9.37
C GLN A 102 1.52 10.11 8.07
N ILE A 103 1.06 9.50 6.98
CA ILE A 103 1.00 10.12 5.66
C ILE A 103 -0.44 10.58 5.45
N LYS A 104 -0.62 11.87 5.15
CA LYS A 104 -1.93 12.48 4.96
C LYS A 104 -2.06 13.03 3.56
N TYR A 105 -3.25 12.91 2.99
CA TYR A 105 -3.60 13.50 1.71
C TYR A 105 -4.00 14.97 1.86
N VAL A 106 -3.39 15.86 1.08
CA VAL A 106 -3.58 17.33 1.23
C VAL A 106 -4.19 17.97 -0.01
N SER A 107 -3.73 17.61 -1.21
CA SER A 107 -4.14 18.31 -2.44
C SER A 107 -4.94 17.42 -3.38
N LYS A 108 -5.99 17.97 -4.01
CA LYS A 108 -6.78 17.32 -5.08
C LYS A 108 -6.19 17.46 -6.49
N SER A 109 -4.96 17.95 -6.63
CA SER A 109 -4.28 18.19 -7.92
C SER A 109 -4.20 16.92 -8.75
N ASN A 110 -3.69 15.84 -8.18
CA ASN A 110 -3.58 14.55 -8.85
C ASN A 110 -4.73 13.65 -8.42
N LYS A 111 -5.46 13.08 -9.38
CA LYS A 111 -6.46 12.04 -9.14
C LYS A 111 -5.84 10.68 -9.43
N SER A 112 -5.97 9.77 -8.48
CA SER A 112 -5.59 8.39 -8.70
C SER A 112 -6.51 7.76 -9.75
N THR A 113 -5.92 7.02 -10.68
CA THR A 113 -6.67 6.12 -11.57
C THR A 113 -6.94 4.76 -10.94
N PHE A 114 -6.22 4.44 -9.85
CA PHE A 114 -6.42 3.21 -9.09
C PHE A 114 -7.81 3.16 -8.43
N VAL A 115 -8.51 2.05 -8.65
CA VAL A 115 -9.78 1.72 -8.03
C VAL A 115 -9.53 0.65 -6.97
N GLU A 116 -9.60 1.05 -5.69
CA GLU A 116 -9.42 0.11 -4.59
C GLU A 116 -10.60 -0.87 -4.47
N GLU A 117 -10.27 -2.17 -4.45
CA GLU A 117 -11.18 -3.27 -4.22
C GLU A 117 -11.85 -3.18 -2.83
N LYS A 118 -13.13 -3.55 -2.73
CA LYS A 118 -13.90 -3.50 -1.48
C LYS A 118 -13.28 -4.34 -0.35
N PHE A 119 -12.60 -5.44 -0.69
CA PHE A 119 -11.89 -6.25 0.30
C PHE A 119 -10.72 -5.49 0.94
N ILE A 120 -9.87 -4.89 0.11
CA ILE A 120 -8.72 -4.09 0.56
C ILE A 120 -9.17 -2.88 1.37
N GLU A 121 -10.22 -2.20 0.93
CA GLU A 121 -10.81 -1.07 1.66
C GLU A 121 -11.20 -1.47 3.09
N LYS A 122 -11.87 -2.62 3.24
CA LYS A 122 -12.27 -3.14 4.55
C LYS A 122 -11.06 -3.53 5.41
N CYS A 123 -10.02 -4.10 4.80
CA CYS A 123 -8.78 -4.43 5.51
C CYS A 123 -8.07 -3.16 6.01
N ILE A 124 -7.96 -2.12 5.19
CA ILE A 124 -7.36 -0.84 5.61
C ILE A 124 -8.16 -0.25 6.78
N ASN A 125 -9.49 -0.25 6.71
CA ASN A 125 -10.33 0.26 7.79
C ASN A 125 -10.20 -0.55 9.09
N GLU A 126 -10.14 -1.87 9.02
CA GLU A 126 -9.89 -2.70 10.21
C GLU A 126 -8.49 -2.48 10.78
N SER A 127 -7.47 -2.30 9.92
CA SER A 127 -6.10 -2.05 10.36
C SER A 127 -5.96 -0.76 11.18
N LYS A 128 -6.81 0.26 10.94
CA LYS A 128 -6.80 1.52 11.71
C LYS A 128 -7.10 1.31 13.19
N LYS A 129 -7.76 0.21 13.56
CA LYS A 129 -8.02 -0.18 14.96
C LYS A 129 -6.79 -0.81 15.64
N MET A 130 -5.76 -1.14 14.87
CA MET A 130 -4.53 -1.78 15.35
C MET A 130 -3.40 -0.74 15.46
N THR A 131 -2.63 -0.83 16.55
CA THR A 131 -1.36 -0.11 16.65
C THR A 131 -0.39 -0.62 15.59
N ASP A 132 0.56 0.22 15.16
CA ASP A 132 1.57 -0.20 14.18
C ASP A 132 2.40 -1.39 14.67
N ARG A 133 2.69 -1.45 15.97
CA ARG A 133 3.39 -2.60 16.57
C ARG A 133 2.60 -3.90 16.44
N GLN A 134 1.29 -3.87 16.74
CA GLN A 134 0.42 -5.04 16.60
C GLN A 134 0.31 -5.45 15.13
N PHE A 135 0.08 -4.47 14.24
CA PHE A 135 -0.03 -4.71 12.80
C PHE A 135 1.25 -5.35 12.23
N LEU A 136 2.42 -4.77 12.52
CA LEU A 136 3.70 -5.31 12.04
C LEU A 136 4.02 -6.68 12.62
N LYS A 137 3.66 -6.93 13.89
CA LYS A 137 3.82 -8.26 14.49
C LYS A 137 3.03 -9.32 13.70
N GLU A 138 1.78 -9.01 13.35
CA GLU A 138 0.97 -9.91 12.52
C GLU A 138 1.56 -10.05 11.12
N VAL A 139 2.05 -8.98 10.51
CA VAL A 139 2.74 -9.05 9.22
C VAL A 139 3.91 -10.03 9.31
N ILE A 140 4.89 -9.77 10.16
CA ILE A 140 6.13 -10.56 10.28
C ILE A 140 5.84 -12.03 10.64
N ASN A 141 4.88 -12.30 11.53
CA ASN A 141 4.57 -13.66 11.95
C ASN A 141 3.91 -14.52 10.85
N ASN A 142 3.35 -13.89 9.82
CA ASN A 142 2.60 -14.56 8.75
C ASN A 142 3.31 -14.48 7.39
N VAL A 143 4.48 -13.84 7.27
CA VAL A 143 5.25 -13.82 6.01
C VAL A 143 6.25 -14.97 5.92
#